data_AF-A0A411AG99-F1
#
_entry.id   AF-A0A411AG99-F1
#
_cell.length_a   1.000
_cell.length_b   1.000
_cell.length_c   1.000
_cell.angle_alpha   90.00
_cell.angle_beta   90.00
_cell.angle_gamma   90.00
#
_symmetry.space_group_name_H-M   'P 1'
#
loop_
_entity.id
_entity.type
_entity.pdbx_description
1 polymer ?
#
loop_
_entity_poly.entity_id
_entity_poly.type
_entity_poly.pdbx_seq_one_letter_code
_entity_poly.pdbx_strand_id
1 'polypeptide(L)'
;YGPESSGKTTLALHTVAEGQKKGGICAFIDAEHALDPVYARKLGVNIDELLISQPDTGEQALEICDTLVRSGAVDVLVVDSVAALVPKAELEGEMGDALPGLQARLMSQALRKLTASINKSNTMVIFINQIR
;
A
#
# COMPACT_ATOMS: atom_id res chain seq x y z
N TYR A 1 -4.65 0.86 -11.30
CA TYR A 1 -3.63 1.72 -11.92
C TYR A 1 -4.32 2.79 -12.76
N GLY A 2 -3.62 3.83 -13.21
CA GLY A 2 -4.19 4.91 -14.02
C GLY A 2 -3.32 6.16 -14.06
N PRO A 3 -3.65 7.16 -14.90
CA PRO A 3 -2.95 8.44 -14.96
C PRO A 3 -2.93 9.17 -13.60
N GLU A 4 -2.03 10.13 -13.45
CA GLU A 4 -2.07 11.06 -12.33
C GLU A 4 -3.45 11.76 -12.25
N SER A 5 -3.91 12.03 -11.02
CA SER A 5 -5.22 12.63 -10.75
C SER A 5 -6.45 11.88 -11.33
N SER A 6 -6.30 10.62 -11.77
CA SER A 6 -7.43 9.83 -12.31
C SER A 6 -8.40 9.29 -11.24
N GLY A 7 -8.26 9.71 -9.98
CA GLY A 7 -9.11 9.27 -8.86
C GLY A 7 -8.71 7.93 -8.22
N LYS A 8 -7.50 7.42 -8.45
CA LYS A 8 -7.02 6.14 -7.88
C LYS A 8 -7.12 6.10 -6.35
N THR A 9 -6.50 7.09 -5.69
CA THR A 9 -6.52 7.23 -4.23
C THR A 9 -7.93 7.49 -3.71
N THR A 10 -8.71 8.33 -4.40
CA THR A 10 -10.14 8.55 -4.07
C THR A 10 -10.94 7.24 -4.03
N LEU A 11 -10.78 6.37 -5.04
CA LEU A 11 -11.46 5.08 -5.09
C LEU A 11 -10.99 4.14 -3.97
N ALA A 12 -9.69 4.12 -3.67
CA ALA A 12 -9.15 3.33 -2.57
C ALA A 12 -9.66 3.81 -1.21
N LEU A 13 -9.72 5.12 -0.98
CA LEU A 13 -10.28 5.71 0.24
C LEU A 13 -11.78 5.43 0.41
N HIS A 14 -12.55 5.40 -0.68
CA HIS A 14 -13.94 4.92 -0.61
C HIS A 14 -14.02 3.45 -0.22
N THR A 15 -13.14 2.59 -0.73
CA THR A 15 -13.09 1.18 -0.33
C THR A 15 -12.76 1.03 1.15
N VAL A 16 -11.81 1.83 1.66
CA VAL A 16 -11.47 1.89 3.09
C VAL A 16 -12.67 2.35 3.93
N ALA A 17 -13.34 3.44 3.53
CA ALA A 17 -14.52 3.94 4.23
C ALA A 17 -15.64 2.89 4.30
N GLU A 18 -15.89 2.16 3.22
CA GLU A 18 -16.88 1.06 3.21
C GLU A 18 -16.45 -0.15 4.03
N GLY A 19 -15.14 -0.45 4.09
CA GLY A 19 -14.59 -1.47 4.99
C GLY A 19 -14.83 -1.11 6.46
N GLN A 20 -14.49 0.11 6.86
CA GLN A 20 -14.70 0.61 8.21
C GLN A 20 -16.19 0.66 8.59
N LYS A 21 -17.09 1.09 7.69
CA LYS A 21 -18.54 1.09 7.94
C LYS A 21 -19.11 -0.30 8.26
N LYS A 22 -18.47 -1.36 7.76
CA LYS A 22 -18.85 -2.75 8.07
C LYS A 22 -18.25 -3.26 9.38
N GLY A 23 -17.55 -2.39 10.14
CA GLY A 23 -16.83 -2.73 11.35
C GLY A 23 -15.47 -3.37 11.10
N GLY A 24 -14.98 -3.35 9.86
CA GLY A 24 -13.69 -3.93 9.49
C GLY A 24 -12.51 -3.02 9.80
N ILE A 25 -11.36 -3.61 10.09
CA ILE A 25 -10.11 -2.88 10.34
C ILE A 25 -9.44 -2.63 9.00
N CYS A 26 -9.08 -1.37 8.76
CA CYS A 26 -8.44 -0.95 7.52
C CYS A 26 -7.01 -0.44 7.77
N ALA A 27 -6.14 -0.63 6.79
CA ALA A 27 -4.77 -0.15 6.80
C ALA A 27 -4.41 0.56 5.49
N PHE A 28 -3.51 1.53 5.57
CA PHE A 28 -3.01 2.32 4.46
C PHE A 28 -1.50 2.47 4.56
N ILE A 29 -0.78 1.93 3.58
CA ILE A 29 0.66 2.10 3.40
C ILE A 29 0.86 3.25 2.42
N ASP A 30 1.17 4.43 2.93
CA ASP A 30 1.41 5.66 2.19
C ASP A 30 2.89 5.77 1.81
N ALA A 31 3.29 5.06 0.76
CA ALA A 31 4.63 5.13 0.20
C ALA A 31 4.85 6.41 -0.63
N GLU A 32 3.80 7.03 -1.15
CA GLU A 32 3.89 8.34 -1.86
C GLU A 32 3.98 9.54 -0.90
N HIS A 33 3.77 9.34 0.40
CA HIS A 33 3.77 10.40 1.43
C HIS A 33 2.80 11.53 1.09
N ALA A 34 1.68 11.18 0.46
CA ALA A 34 0.75 12.11 -0.19
C ALA A 34 -0.70 12.00 0.33
N LEU A 35 -0.95 11.15 1.32
CA LEU A 35 -2.28 11.00 1.90
C LEU A 35 -2.69 12.29 2.64
N ASP A 36 -3.80 12.91 2.20
CA ASP A 36 -4.44 14.02 2.92
C ASP A 36 -5.52 13.51 3.89
N PRO A 37 -5.30 13.59 5.23
CA PRO A 37 -6.27 13.13 6.22
C PRO A 37 -7.59 13.93 6.20
N VAL A 38 -7.54 15.21 5.84
CA VAL A 38 -8.73 16.07 5.77
C VAL A 38 -9.60 15.63 4.60
N TYR A 39 -9.00 15.37 3.44
CA TYR A 39 -9.73 14.84 2.29
C TYR A 39 -10.29 13.45 2.55
N ALA A 40 -9.49 12.53 3.11
CA ALA A 40 -9.96 11.19 3.44
C ALA A 40 -11.14 11.19 4.43
N ARG A 41 -11.12 12.07 5.46
CA ARG A 41 -12.25 12.24 6.38
C ARG A 41 -13.52 12.72 5.67
N LYS A 42 -13.40 13.63 4.67
CA LYS A 42 -14.54 14.06 3.84
C LYS A 42 -15.13 12.93 2.99
N LEU A 43 -14.34 11.92 2.64
CA LEU A 43 -14.80 10.72 1.92
C LEU A 43 -15.43 9.67 2.85
N GLY A 44 -15.46 9.93 4.17
CA GLY A 44 -16.07 9.04 5.16
C GLY A 44 -15.11 8.04 5.80
N VAL A 45 -13.80 8.20 5.62
CA VAL A 45 -12.79 7.41 6.32
C VAL A 45 -12.72 7.86 7.78
N ASN A 46 -12.78 6.92 8.71
CA ASN A 46 -12.43 7.15 10.10
C ASN A 46 -10.91 7.15 10.25
N ILE A 47 -10.29 8.33 10.17
CA ILE A 47 -8.83 8.51 10.25
C ILE A 47 -8.29 8.06 11.62
N ASP A 48 -9.08 8.21 12.67
CA ASP A 48 -8.64 7.94 14.04
C ASP A 48 -8.48 6.42 14.30
N GLU A 49 -9.14 5.59 13.48
CA GLU A 49 -9.06 4.12 13.50
C GLU A 49 -8.30 3.53 12.30
N LEU A 50 -7.86 4.35 11.34
CA LEU A 50 -7.12 3.88 10.19
C LEU A 50 -5.67 3.59 10.57
N LEU A 51 -5.20 2.36 10.34
CA LEU A 51 -3.79 2.03 10.53
C LEU A 51 -2.98 2.64 9.38
N ILE A 52 -2.18 3.67 9.64
CA ILE A 52 -1.36 4.35 8.63
C ILE A 52 0.11 4.03 8.86
N SER A 53 0.83 3.73 7.77
CA SER A 53 2.29 3.61 7.78
C SER A 53 2.90 4.38 6.61
N GLN A 54 3.96 5.12 6.90
CA GLN A 54 4.80 5.81 5.91
C GLN A 54 6.18 5.16 5.93
N PRO A 55 6.44 4.18 5.06
CA PRO A 55 7.70 3.45 5.01
C PRO A 55 8.80 4.27 4.32
N ASP A 56 10.05 3.98 4.70
CA ASP A 56 11.28 4.52 4.12
C ASP A 56 11.72 3.75 2.87
N THR A 57 11.42 2.44 2.80
CA THR A 57 11.82 1.58 1.65
C THR A 57 10.69 0.67 1.18
N GLY A 58 10.79 0.19 -0.06
CA GLY A 58 9.87 -0.78 -0.64
C GLY A 58 9.84 -2.11 0.13
N GLU A 59 10.98 -2.60 0.62
CA GLU A 59 11.06 -3.79 1.46
C GLU A 59 10.26 -3.60 2.75
N GLN A 60 10.48 -2.48 3.45
CA GLN A 60 9.78 -2.17 4.70
C GLN A 60 8.26 -2.08 4.47
N ALA A 61 7.83 -1.39 3.41
CA ALA A 61 6.42 -1.28 3.04
C ALA A 61 5.76 -2.67 2.87
N LEU A 62 6.44 -3.57 2.15
CA LEU A 62 5.94 -4.92 1.85
C LEU A 62 6.01 -5.84 3.07
N GLU A 63 6.99 -5.67 3.96
CA GLU A 63 7.06 -6.38 5.25
C GLU A 63 5.95 -5.97 6.20
N ILE A 64 5.63 -4.67 6.28
CA ILE A 64 4.50 -4.16 7.06
C ILE A 64 3.20 -4.71 6.50
N CYS A 65 3.01 -4.64 5.17
CA CYS A 65 1.85 -5.22 4.50
C CYS A 65 1.67 -6.71 4.86
N ASP A 66 2.73 -7.50 4.74
CA ASP A 66 2.69 -8.94 5.00
C ASP A 66 2.46 -9.27 6.48
N THR A 67 3.00 -8.45 7.40
CA THR A 67 2.76 -8.58 8.84
C THR A 67 1.30 -8.29 9.19
N LEU A 68 0.74 -7.20 8.67
CA LEU A 68 -0.66 -6.82 8.89
C LEU A 68 -1.62 -7.87 8.33
N VAL A 69 -1.39 -8.36 7.11
CA VAL A 69 -2.20 -9.43 6.51
C VAL A 69 -2.09 -10.72 7.32
N ARG A 70 -0.88 -11.13 7.73
CA ARG A 70 -0.70 -12.35 8.55
C ARG A 70 -1.34 -12.30 9.93
N SER A 71 -1.52 -11.10 10.50
CA SER A 71 -2.19 -10.96 11.79
C SER A 71 -3.64 -11.48 11.75
N GLY A 72 -4.26 -11.51 10.57
CA GLY A 72 -5.67 -11.85 10.40
C GLY A 72 -6.65 -10.78 10.90
N ALA A 73 -6.14 -9.63 11.37
CA ALA A 73 -6.95 -8.57 11.93
C ALA A 73 -7.42 -7.53 10.89
N VAL A 74 -6.71 -7.39 9.77
CA VAL A 74 -7.00 -6.36 8.75
C VAL A 74 -7.91 -6.93 7.64
N ASP A 75 -9.00 -6.24 7.37
CA ASP A 75 -9.97 -6.59 6.32
C ASP A 75 -9.62 -5.94 4.97
N VAL A 76 -9.14 -4.68 4.98
CA VAL A 76 -8.74 -3.93 3.79
C VAL A 76 -7.39 -3.28 4.00
N LEU A 77 -6.43 -3.52 3.10
CA LEU A 77 -5.12 -2.88 3.10
C LEU A 77 -4.86 -2.24 1.74
N VAL A 78 -4.52 -0.95 1.75
CA VAL A 78 -4.12 -0.20 0.55
C VAL A 78 -2.62 0.07 0.59
N VAL A 79 -1.94 -0.09 -0.56
CA VAL A 79 -0.56 0.36 -0.78
C VAL A 79 -0.57 1.44 -1.86
N ASP A 80 -0.27 2.67 -1.48
CA ASP A 80 -0.21 3.85 -2.35
C ASP A 80 1.22 4.42 -2.37
N SER A 81 2.06 4.11 -3.36
CA SER A 81 1.80 3.30 -4.56
C SER A 81 2.98 2.39 -4.89
N VAL A 82 2.76 1.41 -5.76
CA VAL A 82 3.81 0.50 -6.24
C VAL A 82 4.98 1.25 -6.86
N ALA A 83 4.73 2.36 -7.54
CA ALA A 83 5.79 3.15 -8.17
C ALA A 83 6.75 3.75 -7.14
N ALA A 84 6.26 4.05 -5.94
CA ALA A 84 7.03 4.59 -4.82
C ALA A 84 7.68 3.50 -3.92
N LEU A 85 7.50 2.22 -4.23
CA LEU A 85 8.20 1.12 -3.54
C LEU A 85 9.64 1.02 -4.03
N VAL A 86 10.47 1.98 -3.62
CA VAL A 86 11.89 2.06 -4.01
C VAL A 86 12.70 1.07 -3.16
N PRO A 87 13.42 0.11 -3.79
CA PRO A 87 14.27 -0.82 -3.06
C PRO A 87 15.36 -0.08 -2.26
N LYS A 88 15.71 -0.60 -1.09
CA LYS A 88 16.75 -0.01 -0.24
C LYS A 88 18.08 0.21 -0.97
N ALA A 89 18.50 -0.75 -1.80
CA ALA A 89 19.75 -0.64 -2.56
C ALA A 89 19.71 0.46 -3.63
N GLU A 90 18.53 0.88 -4.09
CA GLU A 90 18.37 2.02 -5.01
C GLU A 90 18.42 3.35 -4.24
N LEU A 91 17.89 3.40 -3.00
CA LEU A 91 17.98 4.58 -2.13
C LEU A 91 19.40 4.84 -1.60
N GLU A 92 20.16 3.78 -1.34
CA GLU A 92 21.56 3.86 -0.87
C GLU A 92 22.58 4.01 -2.01
N GLY A 93 22.15 3.82 -3.27
CA GLY A 93 23.00 3.94 -4.45
C GLY A 93 23.22 5.38 -4.91
N GLU A 94 24.09 5.56 -5.91
CA GLU A 94 24.31 6.86 -6.53
C GLU A 94 23.34 7.12 -7.68
N MET A 95 23.02 8.40 -7.91
CA MET A 95 22.17 8.79 -9.04
C MET A 95 22.83 8.40 -10.37
N GLY A 96 22.19 7.48 -11.10
CA GLY A 96 22.72 6.93 -12.36
C GLY A 96 23.19 5.48 -12.27
N ASP A 97 23.22 4.90 -11.07
CA ASP A 97 23.51 3.47 -10.91
C ASP A 97 22.47 2.60 -11.61
N ALA A 98 22.95 1.66 -12.42
CA ALA A 98 22.09 0.74 -13.15
C ALA A 98 21.76 -0.49 -12.31
N LEU A 99 20.55 -0.52 -11.73
CA LEU A 99 19.99 -1.66 -11.00
C LEU A 99 18.77 -2.25 -11.75
N PRO A 100 18.95 -2.82 -12.95
CA PRO A 100 17.85 -3.19 -13.82
C PRO A 100 16.92 -4.21 -13.17
N GLY A 101 15.62 -3.87 -13.10
CA GLY A 101 14.56 -4.78 -12.66
C GLY A 101 14.54 -5.04 -11.14
N LEU A 102 15.22 -4.23 -10.33
CA LEU A 102 15.27 -4.44 -8.88
C LEU A 102 13.87 -4.37 -8.23
N GLN A 103 13.09 -3.34 -8.54
CA GLN A 103 11.71 -3.21 -8.07
C GLN A 103 10.81 -4.39 -8.53
N ALA A 104 10.96 -4.85 -9.78
CA ALA A 104 10.19 -5.98 -10.29
C ALA A 104 10.50 -7.29 -9.55
N ARG A 105 11.78 -7.51 -9.20
CA ARG A 105 12.22 -8.66 -8.39
C ARG A 105 11.67 -8.58 -6.97
N LEU A 106 11.74 -7.40 -6.34
CA LEU A 106 11.17 -7.13 -5.02
C LEU A 106 9.67 -7.47 -4.99
N MET A 107 8.89 -6.91 -5.92
CA MET A 107 7.46 -7.17 -6.04
C MET A 107 7.15 -8.65 -6.29
N SER A 108 7.90 -9.32 -7.17
CA SER A 108 7.71 -10.74 -7.46
C SER A 108 7.94 -11.63 -6.22
N GLN A 109 8.92 -11.29 -5.40
CA GLN A 109 9.18 -12.01 -4.14
C GLN A 109 8.10 -11.73 -3.10
N ALA A 110 7.70 -10.47 -2.95
CA ALA A 110 6.69 -10.08 -1.97
C ALA A 110 5.31 -10.66 -2.29
N LEU A 111 4.84 -10.55 -3.54
CA LEU A 111 3.54 -11.08 -3.95
C LEU A 111 3.45 -12.60 -3.77
N ARG A 112 4.55 -13.33 -3.98
CA ARG A 112 4.61 -14.78 -3.73
C ARG A 112 4.34 -15.13 -2.27
N LYS A 113 4.89 -14.35 -1.33
CA LYS A 113 4.65 -14.51 0.11
C LYS A 113 3.24 -14.05 0.49
N LEU A 114 2.84 -12.87 0.03
CA LEU A 114 1.56 -12.25 0.33
C LEU A 114 0.37 -13.08 -0.12
N THR A 115 0.43 -13.74 -1.28
CA THR A 115 -0.69 -14.53 -1.82
C THR A 115 -1.17 -15.59 -0.82
N ALA A 116 -0.24 -16.29 -0.16
CA ALA A 116 -0.57 -17.30 0.84
C ALA A 116 -1.15 -16.67 2.12
N SER A 117 -0.61 -15.52 2.55
CA SER A 117 -1.10 -14.75 3.70
C SER A 117 -2.54 -14.25 3.45
N ILE A 118 -2.78 -13.61 2.31
CA ILE A 118 -4.07 -13.05 1.87
C ILE A 118 -5.16 -14.12 1.85
N ASN A 119 -4.87 -15.29 1.28
CA ASN A 119 -5.85 -16.38 1.20
C ASN A 119 -6.26 -16.92 2.58
N LYS A 120 -5.37 -16.85 3.58
CA LYS A 120 -5.66 -17.33 4.94
C LYS A 120 -6.39 -16.29 5.78
N SER A 121 -6.04 -15.01 5.60
CA SER A 121 -6.62 -13.91 6.39
C SER A 121 -7.93 -13.38 5.81
N ASN A 122 -8.24 -13.70 4.56
CA ASN A 122 -9.37 -13.13 3.82
C ASN A 122 -9.29 -11.59 3.71
N THR A 123 -8.08 -11.02 3.74
CA THR A 123 -7.83 -9.58 3.60
C THR A 123 -7.89 -9.15 2.14
N MET A 124 -8.61 -8.08 1.83
CA MET A 124 -8.51 -7.41 0.53
C MET A 124 -7.27 -6.52 0.50
N VAL A 125 -6.34 -6.77 -0.43
CA VAL A 125 -5.14 -5.94 -0.61
C VAL A 125 -5.22 -5.20 -1.94
N ILE A 126 -5.12 -3.88 -1.91
CA ILE A 126 -5.21 -2.98 -3.06
C ILE A 126 -3.86 -2.33 -3.31
N PHE A 127 -3.26 -2.60 -4.46
CA PHE A 127 -2.06 -1.91 -4.92
C PHE A 127 -2.44 -0.80 -5.91
N ILE A 128 -2.16 0.45 -5.54
CA ILE A 128 -2.24 1.57 -6.47
C ILE A 128 -0.96 1.59 -7.30
N ASN A 129 -1.09 1.89 -8.59
CA ASN A 129 0.05 1.99 -9.50
C ASN A 129 -0.18 3.07 -10.55
N GLN A 130 0.91 3.60 -11.08
CA GLN A 130 0.91 4.62 -12.13
C GLN A 130 1.02 3.95 -13.51
N ILE A 131 0.61 4.67 -14.56
CA ILE A 131 0.96 4.32 -15.94
C ILE A 131 2.38 4.82 -16.19
N ARG A 132 3.21 4.01 -16.86
CA ARG A 132 4.51 4.40 -17.39
C ARG A 132 4.47 4.41 -18.91
#